data_AF-A0A8H7IDH2-F1
#
_entry.id   AF-A0A8H7IDH2-F1
#
_cell.length_a   1.000
_cell.length_b   1.000
_cell.length_c   1.000
_cell.angle_alpha   90.00
_cell.angle_beta   90.00
_cell.angle_gamma   90.00
#
_symmetry.space_group_name_H-M   'P 1'
#
loop_
_entity.id
_entity.type
_entity.pdbx_description
1 polymer ?
#
loop_
_entity_poly.entity_id
_entity_poly.type
_entity_poly.pdbx_seq_one_letter_code
_entity_poly.pdbx_strand_id
1 'polypeptide(L)'
;MDIVLDIVDELILDRVYAAALPLSVFLPKVAANITASAVPQPTPSLWTSVISTLPHPPVTQAADAAGRIAAHTSGLPPWLLRFASPAVTASAWPRDYIPRQLLSLSLITLIGIHVLYFVFAAMSYYLIFDHNMMKHPRFLKNQVRLEIECALRAFPGMTLLTLPWFLGEVRGYSRLYEDPAEYGYTYLVLSIPFFFVFTDYLVYWIHRLLHHPLLYKRLHKPHHKWLIPTPFASHAFHPVDGYAQSLPYHIFIFLFPLHRWVYLGSFVAVNFWSIFIHDSDMITGNTLINIINGPAHHTLHHLYFTCNYGQVCCPTAFRTFFSTWQLIVAASFGQYFTWADRWGGSYKHPSAEFDPMNDIKIVDAALAKHKSD
;
A
#
# COMPACT_ATOMS: atom_id res chain seq x y z
N MET A 1 2.75 7.50 -6.50
CA MET A 1 2.75 6.55 -7.64
C MET A 1 3.49 7.09 -8.85
N ASP A 2 3.50 8.41 -9.08
CA ASP A 2 4.27 9.10 -10.12
C ASP A 2 5.75 8.64 -10.22
N ILE A 3 6.53 8.77 -9.14
CA ILE A 3 7.96 8.42 -9.09
C ILE A 3 8.17 6.94 -9.46
N VAL A 4 7.35 6.06 -8.90
CA VAL A 4 7.50 4.61 -9.10
C VAL A 4 7.16 4.26 -10.54
N LEU A 5 6.11 4.86 -11.11
CA LEU A 5 5.76 4.66 -12.51
C LEU A 5 6.88 5.14 -13.43
N ASP A 6 7.45 6.32 -13.20
CA ASP A 6 8.53 6.87 -14.03
C ASP A 6 9.77 5.98 -14.02
N ILE A 7 10.20 5.52 -12.84
CA ILE A 7 11.35 4.61 -12.70
C ILE A 7 11.06 3.28 -13.41
N VAL A 8 9.86 2.72 -13.23
CA VAL A 8 9.50 1.43 -13.81
C VAL A 8 9.29 1.54 -15.33
N ASP A 9 8.78 2.66 -15.83
CA ASP A 9 8.71 2.98 -17.25
C ASP A 9 10.09 3.02 -17.88
N GLU A 10 11.04 3.72 -17.26
CA GLU A 10 12.41 3.85 -17.76
C GLU A 10 13.19 2.53 -17.75
N LEU A 11 13.05 1.75 -16.68
CA LEU A 11 13.80 0.50 -16.52
C LEU A 11 13.17 -0.69 -17.24
N ILE A 12 11.84 -0.77 -17.32
CA ILE A 12 11.14 -2.01 -17.72
C ILE A 12 10.03 -1.75 -18.74
N LEU A 13 9.01 -0.95 -18.40
CA LEU A 13 7.75 -0.95 -19.16
C LEU A 13 7.90 -0.38 -20.56
N ASP A 14 8.77 0.61 -20.79
CA ASP A 14 9.03 1.10 -22.16
C ASP A 14 9.47 -0.03 -23.08
N ARG A 15 10.33 -0.94 -22.61
CA ARG A 15 10.77 -2.12 -23.39
C ARG A 15 9.64 -3.10 -23.63
N VAL A 16 8.85 -3.36 -22.59
CA VAL A 16 7.72 -4.30 -22.66
C VAL A 16 6.68 -3.80 -23.66
N TYR A 17 6.29 -2.53 -23.56
CA TYR A 17 5.33 -1.91 -24.48
C TYR A 17 5.90 -1.75 -25.90
N ALA A 18 7.19 -1.47 -26.05
CA ALA A 18 7.85 -1.44 -27.36
C ALA A 18 7.87 -2.81 -28.04
N ALA A 19 8.13 -3.88 -27.29
CA ALA A 19 8.14 -5.25 -27.79
C ALA A 19 6.73 -5.78 -28.07
N ALA A 20 5.76 -5.48 -27.20
CA ALA A 20 4.39 -5.94 -27.33
C ALA A 20 3.58 -5.16 -28.38
N LEU A 21 3.78 -3.84 -28.45
CA LEU A 21 3.04 -2.89 -29.30
C LEU A 21 4.02 -1.98 -30.08
N PRO A 22 4.85 -2.53 -30.98
CA PRO A 22 5.79 -1.72 -31.75
C PRO A 22 5.05 -0.75 -32.68
N LEU A 23 5.45 0.52 -32.66
CA LEU A 23 4.87 1.59 -33.49
C LEU A 23 4.91 1.23 -35.00
N SER A 24 5.90 0.45 -35.42
CA SER A 24 6.06 0.01 -36.81
C SER A 24 4.88 -0.77 -37.37
N VAL A 25 4.11 -1.46 -36.52
CA VAL A 25 2.90 -2.21 -36.93
C VAL A 25 1.75 -1.26 -37.32
N PHE A 26 1.73 -0.05 -36.77
CA PHE A 26 0.67 0.93 -36.95
C PHE A 26 1.00 1.98 -38.01
N LEU A 27 2.24 1.99 -38.54
CA LEU A 27 2.62 2.90 -39.61
C LEU A 27 1.92 2.51 -40.92
N PRO A 28 1.39 3.50 -41.68
CA PRO A 28 0.91 3.24 -43.04
C PRO A 28 2.04 2.63 -43.88
N LYS A 29 1.74 1.60 -44.67
CA LYS A 29 2.72 0.90 -45.54
C LYS A 29 3.55 1.84 -46.43
N VAL A 30 3.01 3.01 -46.78
CA VAL A 30 3.70 4.05 -47.58
C VAL A 30 4.76 4.81 -46.77
N ALA A 31 4.51 5.11 -45.50
CA ALA A 31 5.50 5.75 -44.61
C ALA A 31 6.59 4.75 -44.18
N ALA A 32 6.21 3.49 -43.97
CA ALA A 32 7.12 2.39 -43.65
C ALA A 32 8.21 2.17 -44.71
N ASN A 33 7.90 2.39 -46.00
CA ASN A 33 8.85 2.29 -47.11
C ASN A 33 9.84 3.46 -47.20
N ILE A 34 9.50 4.64 -46.65
CA ILE A 34 10.39 5.83 -46.62
C ILE A 34 11.38 5.71 -45.45
N THR A 35 10.98 5.09 -44.34
CA THR A 35 11.85 4.78 -43.18
C THR A 35 12.54 3.41 -43.25
N ALA A 36 12.40 2.68 -44.37
CA ALA A 36 12.83 1.28 -44.52
C ALA A 36 14.35 1.07 -44.36
N SER A 37 15.16 2.13 -44.39
CA SER A 37 16.60 2.04 -44.10
C SER A 37 16.93 1.97 -42.61
N ALA A 38 15.98 2.24 -41.71
CA ALA A 38 16.25 2.36 -40.26
C ALA A 38 15.33 1.52 -39.34
N VAL A 39 14.19 1.01 -39.81
CA VAL A 39 13.24 0.26 -38.96
C VAL A 39 12.86 -1.07 -39.60
N PRO A 40 13.26 -2.23 -39.03
CA PRO A 40 12.86 -3.55 -39.52
C PRO A 40 11.33 -3.69 -39.52
N GLN A 41 10.78 -4.09 -40.66
CA GLN A 41 9.35 -4.41 -40.74
C GLN A 41 9.06 -5.71 -39.98
N PRO A 42 8.03 -5.76 -39.13
CA PRO A 42 7.69 -6.96 -38.39
C PRO A 42 7.19 -8.05 -39.35
N THR A 43 7.70 -9.28 -39.18
CA THR A 43 7.21 -10.43 -39.94
C THR A 43 5.73 -10.68 -39.64
N PRO A 44 4.87 -10.88 -40.66
CA PRO A 44 3.46 -11.14 -40.46
C PRO A 44 3.25 -12.38 -39.58
N SER A 45 2.54 -12.20 -38.47
CA SER A 45 2.15 -13.26 -37.54
C SER A 45 0.71 -13.04 -37.06
N LEU A 46 0.12 -14.08 -36.47
CA LEU A 46 -1.19 -13.96 -35.80
C LEU A 46 -1.17 -12.82 -34.76
N TRP A 47 -0.06 -12.68 -34.03
CA TRP A 47 0.13 -11.63 -33.05
C TRP A 47 0.09 -10.23 -33.66
N THR A 48 0.81 -9.99 -34.77
CA THR A 48 0.81 -8.68 -35.45
C THR A 48 -0.57 -8.31 -35.97
N SER A 49 -1.35 -9.29 -36.46
CA SER A 49 -2.73 -9.06 -36.89
C SER A 49 -3.63 -8.65 -35.74
N VAL A 50 -3.50 -9.31 -34.57
CA VAL A 50 -4.28 -8.95 -33.38
C VAL A 50 -3.94 -7.55 -32.90
N ILE A 51 -2.66 -7.24 -32.66
CA ILE A 51 -2.27 -5.95 -32.09
C ILE A 51 -2.58 -4.77 -33.02
N SER A 52 -2.57 -4.96 -34.35
CA SER A 52 -2.91 -3.93 -35.33
C SER A 52 -4.35 -3.40 -35.21
N THR A 53 -5.23 -4.15 -34.54
CA THR A 53 -6.64 -3.76 -34.31
C THR A 53 -6.87 -3.06 -32.97
N LEU A 54 -5.86 -2.99 -32.10
CA LEU A 54 -5.98 -2.36 -30.80
C LEU A 54 -6.12 -0.84 -30.92
N PRO A 55 -6.91 -0.20 -30.03
CA PRO A 55 -7.04 1.26 -30.03
C PRO A 55 -5.71 1.91 -29.65
N HIS A 56 -5.30 2.91 -30.42
CA HIS A 56 -4.08 3.67 -30.22
C HIS A 56 -4.32 5.16 -30.52
N PRO A 57 -3.57 6.08 -29.90
CA PRO A 57 -3.57 7.49 -30.29
C PRO A 57 -3.02 7.65 -31.72
N PRO A 58 -3.22 8.82 -32.36
CA PRO A 58 -2.61 9.11 -33.66
C PRO A 58 -1.12 8.76 -33.68
N VAL A 59 -0.67 8.09 -34.74
CA VAL A 59 0.70 7.58 -34.87
C VAL A 59 1.74 8.70 -34.76
N THR A 60 1.41 9.91 -35.21
CA THR A 60 2.23 11.11 -35.05
C THR A 60 2.45 11.47 -33.58
N GLN A 61 1.41 11.44 -32.76
CA GLN A 61 1.51 11.71 -31.32
C GLN A 61 2.40 10.68 -30.61
N ALA A 62 2.27 9.40 -30.98
CA ALA A 62 3.12 8.35 -30.43
C ALA A 62 4.59 8.49 -30.86
N ALA A 63 4.83 8.91 -32.12
CA ALA A 63 6.16 9.20 -32.62
C ALA A 63 6.80 10.41 -31.91
N ASP A 64 6.04 11.49 -31.71
CA ASP A 64 6.51 12.68 -30.98
C ASP A 64 6.85 12.35 -29.53
N ALA A 65 6.02 11.54 -28.87
CA ALA A 65 6.29 11.08 -27.51
C ALA A 65 7.58 10.25 -27.43
N ALA A 66 7.83 9.37 -28.40
CA ALA A 66 9.07 8.61 -28.48
C ALA A 66 10.29 9.52 -28.72
N GLY A 67 10.15 10.56 -29.55
CA GLY A 67 11.18 11.58 -29.76
C GLY A 67 11.56 12.32 -28.47
N ARG A 68 10.57 12.67 -27.63
CA ARG A 68 10.82 13.28 -26.31
C ARG A 68 11.58 12.35 -25.36
N ILE A 69 11.24 11.06 -25.33
CA ILE A 69 11.94 10.06 -24.51
C ILE A 69 13.39 9.92 -24.98
N ALA A 70 13.62 9.84 -26.29
CA ALA A 70 14.96 9.76 -26.87
C ALA A 70 15.84 10.97 -26.53
N ALA A 71 15.26 12.17 -26.51
CA ALA A 71 15.95 13.39 -26.10
C ALA A 71 16.33 13.34 -24.61
N HIS A 72 15.42 12.88 -23.73
CA HIS A 72 15.69 12.73 -22.30
C HIS A 72 16.78 11.69 -22.02
N THR A 73 16.72 10.51 -22.66
CA THR A 73 17.70 9.44 -22.43
C THR A 73 19.10 9.82 -22.87
N SER A 74 19.26 10.70 -23.87
CA SER A 74 20.57 11.19 -24.33
C SER A 74 21.36 11.98 -23.27
N GLY A 75 20.71 12.45 -22.19
CA GLY A 75 21.34 13.16 -21.08
C GLY A 75 21.75 12.29 -19.87
N LEU A 76 21.47 10.98 -19.90
CA LEU A 76 21.74 10.08 -18.77
C LEU A 76 23.21 9.63 -18.71
N PRO A 77 23.76 9.35 -17.51
CA PRO A 77 25.13 8.86 -17.39
C PRO A 77 25.31 7.47 -18.04
N PRO A 78 26.52 7.12 -18.53
CA PRO A 78 26.75 5.91 -19.35
C PRO A 78 26.32 4.56 -18.73
N TRP A 79 26.29 4.47 -17.40
CA TRP A 79 25.84 3.26 -16.71
C TRP A 79 24.31 3.11 -16.73
N LEU A 80 23.56 4.21 -16.76
CA LEU A 80 22.10 4.22 -16.94
C LEU A 80 21.72 4.04 -18.41
N LEU A 81 22.55 4.48 -19.37
CA LEU A 81 22.31 4.28 -20.80
C LEU A 81 22.18 2.81 -21.21
N ARG A 82 22.83 1.89 -20.47
CA ARG A 82 22.66 0.44 -20.66
C ARG A 82 21.23 -0.04 -20.34
N PHE A 83 20.54 0.72 -19.48
CA PHE A 83 19.15 0.53 -19.08
C PHE A 83 18.21 1.55 -19.72
N ALA A 84 18.68 2.49 -20.54
CA ALA A 84 17.85 3.40 -21.33
C ALA A 84 17.60 2.82 -22.74
N SER A 85 16.41 3.01 -23.28
CA SER A 85 16.01 2.42 -24.58
C SER A 85 16.69 3.14 -25.77
N PRO A 86 17.25 2.42 -26.76
CA PRO A 86 17.55 3.00 -28.06
C PRO A 86 16.25 3.52 -28.69
N ALA A 87 16.27 4.77 -29.14
CA ALA A 87 15.15 5.56 -29.64
C ALA A 87 14.32 4.97 -30.82
N VAL A 88 14.56 3.73 -31.26
CA VAL A 88 14.07 3.21 -32.56
C VAL A 88 12.91 2.20 -32.44
N THR A 89 12.58 1.74 -31.23
CA THR A 89 11.35 0.95 -30.99
C THR A 89 10.37 1.74 -30.12
N ALA A 90 9.81 2.80 -30.68
CA ALA A 90 8.68 3.49 -30.06
C ALA A 90 7.50 2.52 -29.88
N SER A 91 6.81 2.56 -28.74
CA SER A 91 5.53 1.85 -28.57
C SER A 91 4.38 2.67 -29.18
N ALA A 92 3.39 1.99 -29.75
CA ALA A 92 2.14 2.61 -30.18
C ALA A 92 1.33 3.16 -29.00
N TRP A 93 1.59 2.69 -27.78
CA TRP A 93 1.01 3.22 -26.55
C TRP A 93 2.05 4.10 -25.82
N PRO A 94 2.03 5.43 -26.05
CA PRO A 94 2.95 6.35 -25.38
C PRO A 94 2.65 6.47 -23.87
N ARG A 95 3.62 6.97 -23.09
CA ARG A 95 3.53 7.07 -21.62
C ARG A 95 2.32 7.87 -21.12
N ASP A 96 1.83 8.82 -21.91
CA ASP A 96 0.66 9.67 -21.61
C ASP A 96 -0.68 9.02 -21.98
N TYR A 97 -0.67 7.84 -22.61
CA TYR A 97 -1.89 7.14 -23.03
C TYR A 97 -2.58 6.46 -21.83
N ILE A 98 -3.84 6.85 -21.58
CA ILE A 98 -4.59 6.42 -20.38
C ILE A 98 -4.67 4.89 -20.23
N PRO A 99 -4.97 4.08 -21.27
CA PRO A 99 -4.97 2.63 -21.13
C PRO A 99 -3.62 2.04 -20.71
N ARG A 100 -2.50 2.60 -21.21
CA ARG A 100 -1.16 2.22 -20.76
C ARG A 100 -0.95 2.56 -19.30
N GLN A 101 -1.30 3.79 -18.90
CA GLN A 101 -1.16 4.24 -17.51
C GLN A 101 -1.98 3.38 -16.56
N LEU A 102 -3.26 3.12 -16.87
CA LEU A 102 -4.12 2.26 -16.06
C LEU A 102 -3.58 0.84 -15.92
N LEU A 103 -3.12 0.24 -17.01
CA LEU A 103 -2.53 -1.11 -16.97
C LEU A 103 -1.22 -1.12 -16.16
N SER A 104 -0.34 -0.16 -16.40
CA SER A 104 0.94 -0.03 -15.69
C SER A 104 0.75 0.19 -14.20
N LEU A 105 -0.11 1.14 -13.83
CA LEU A 105 -0.46 1.44 -12.44
C LEU A 105 -1.10 0.22 -11.76
N SER A 106 -1.98 -0.51 -12.45
CA SER A 106 -2.58 -1.74 -11.91
C SER A 106 -1.52 -2.79 -11.61
N LEU A 107 -0.61 -3.05 -12.55
CA LEU A 107 0.45 -4.05 -12.40
C LEU A 107 1.43 -3.66 -11.30
N ILE A 108 1.92 -2.42 -11.31
CA ILE A 108 2.85 -1.91 -10.29
C ILE A 108 2.20 -1.96 -8.90
N THR A 109 0.94 -1.53 -8.78
CA THR A 109 0.23 -1.55 -7.49
C THR A 109 0.04 -2.97 -7.00
N LEU A 110 -0.39 -3.90 -7.86
CA LEU A 110 -0.55 -5.30 -7.50
C LEU A 110 0.79 -5.92 -7.09
N ILE A 111 1.87 -5.71 -7.82
CA ILE A 111 3.19 -6.22 -7.42
C ILE A 111 3.61 -5.59 -6.09
N GLY A 112 3.46 -4.27 -5.95
CA GLY A 112 3.82 -3.52 -4.75
C GLY A 112 3.07 -3.99 -3.50
N ILE A 113 1.76 -4.16 -3.57
CA ILE A 113 0.96 -4.64 -2.42
C ILE A 113 1.36 -6.06 -2.03
N HIS A 114 1.64 -6.96 -2.99
CA HIS A 114 2.11 -8.32 -2.67
C HIS A 114 3.49 -8.27 -1.99
N VAL A 115 4.42 -7.47 -2.51
CA VAL A 115 5.76 -7.33 -1.92
C VAL A 115 5.67 -6.77 -0.50
N LEU A 116 4.98 -5.64 -0.30
CA LEU A 116 4.85 -5.03 1.02
C LEU A 116 4.13 -5.96 2.00
N TYR A 117 3.03 -6.57 1.57
CA TYR A 117 2.25 -7.49 2.40
C TYR A 117 3.08 -8.70 2.83
N PHE A 118 3.68 -9.44 1.89
CA PHE A 118 4.43 -10.64 2.26
C PHE A 118 5.72 -10.33 2.99
N VAL A 119 6.45 -9.27 2.65
CA VAL A 119 7.69 -8.91 3.36
C VAL A 119 7.39 -8.50 4.80
N PHE A 120 6.46 -7.56 5.01
CA PHE A 120 6.19 -7.06 6.36
C PHE A 120 5.37 -8.05 7.20
N ALA A 121 4.38 -8.73 6.62
CA ALA A 121 3.62 -9.74 7.35
C ALA A 121 4.48 -10.95 7.70
N ALA A 122 5.37 -11.42 6.81
CA ALA A 122 6.30 -12.50 7.14
C ALA A 122 7.32 -12.05 8.20
N MET A 123 7.88 -10.84 8.07
CA MET A 123 8.82 -10.32 9.06
C MET A 123 8.16 -10.22 10.44
N SER A 124 6.96 -9.66 10.53
CA SER A 124 6.22 -9.63 11.79
C SER A 124 5.91 -11.05 12.30
N TYR A 125 5.35 -11.90 11.43
CA TYR A 125 4.95 -13.26 11.80
C TYR A 125 6.11 -14.08 12.35
N TYR A 126 7.29 -14.03 11.73
CA TYR A 126 8.42 -14.85 12.15
C TYR A 126 9.27 -14.23 13.27
N LEU A 127 9.34 -12.90 13.37
CA LEU A 127 10.24 -12.23 14.32
C LEU A 127 9.55 -11.70 15.58
N ILE A 128 8.23 -11.47 15.53
CA ILE A 128 7.52 -10.69 16.55
C ILE A 128 6.28 -11.43 17.08
N PHE A 129 5.48 -12.03 16.19
CA PHE A 129 4.23 -12.69 16.57
C PHE A 129 4.45 -13.85 17.55
N ASP A 130 3.76 -13.82 18.69
CA ASP A 130 3.76 -14.92 19.64
C ASP A 130 2.90 -16.08 19.10
N HIS A 131 3.57 -17.10 18.58
CA HIS A 131 2.92 -18.29 18.02
C HIS A 131 2.11 -19.09 19.05
N ASN A 132 2.26 -18.83 20.36
CA ASN A 132 1.38 -19.43 21.34
C ASN A 132 -0.07 -18.96 21.19
N MET A 133 -0.31 -17.78 20.61
CA MET A 133 -1.65 -17.28 20.30
C MET A 133 -2.45 -18.22 19.39
N MET A 134 -1.76 -19.05 18.60
CA MET A 134 -2.42 -20.05 17.75
C MET A 134 -3.09 -21.19 18.53
N LYS A 135 -2.76 -21.34 19.82
CA LYS A 135 -3.41 -22.31 20.73
C LYS A 135 -4.73 -21.79 21.28
N HIS A 136 -5.04 -20.51 21.06
CA HIS A 136 -6.24 -19.89 21.61
C HIS A 136 -7.51 -20.63 21.13
N PRO A 137 -8.52 -20.89 22.00
CA PRO A 137 -9.70 -21.66 21.63
C PRO A 137 -10.52 -21.07 20.48
N ARG A 138 -10.40 -19.75 20.27
CA ARG A 138 -11.07 -18.99 19.20
C ARG A 138 -10.19 -18.79 17.97
N PHE A 139 -8.98 -19.36 17.94
CA PHE A 139 -8.12 -19.39 16.76
C PHE A 139 -8.65 -20.43 15.77
N LEU A 140 -8.87 -20.03 14.53
CA LEU A 140 -9.51 -20.89 13.53
C LEU A 140 -8.52 -21.91 12.96
N LYS A 141 -9.03 -23.09 12.58
CA LYS A 141 -8.21 -24.08 11.88
C LYS A 141 -7.73 -23.52 10.54
N ASN A 142 -6.43 -23.60 10.29
CA ASN A 142 -5.77 -23.05 9.09
C ASN A 142 -5.96 -21.52 8.94
N GLN A 143 -6.11 -20.77 10.04
CA GLN A 143 -6.43 -19.34 10.00
C GLN A 143 -5.48 -18.54 9.11
N VAL A 144 -4.16 -18.70 9.28
CA VAL A 144 -3.13 -17.99 8.49
C VAL A 144 -3.36 -18.16 6.98
N ARG A 145 -3.66 -19.38 6.52
CA ARG A 145 -3.97 -19.64 5.11
C ARG A 145 -5.25 -18.93 4.68
N LEU A 146 -6.29 -18.95 5.52
CA LEU A 146 -7.57 -18.30 5.22
C LEU A 146 -7.43 -16.77 5.18
N GLU A 147 -6.60 -16.19 6.05
CA GLU A 147 -6.27 -14.77 6.07
C GLU A 147 -5.55 -14.37 4.77
N ILE A 148 -4.51 -15.11 4.37
CA ILE A 148 -3.79 -14.88 3.11
C ILE A 148 -4.74 -15.01 1.91
N GLU A 149 -5.54 -16.08 1.84
CA GLU A 149 -6.50 -16.25 0.74
C GLU A 149 -7.54 -15.11 0.69
N CYS A 150 -7.95 -14.59 1.84
CA CYS A 150 -8.86 -13.44 1.91
C CYS A 150 -8.18 -12.17 1.39
N ALA A 151 -6.95 -11.89 1.82
CA ALA A 151 -6.18 -10.73 1.37
C ALA A 151 -5.92 -10.76 -0.14
N LEU A 152 -5.47 -11.90 -0.67
CA LEU A 152 -5.21 -12.07 -2.11
C LEU A 152 -6.47 -11.88 -2.96
N ARG A 153 -7.64 -12.30 -2.48
CA ARG A 153 -8.92 -12.04 -3.16
C ARG A 153 -9.32 -10.55 -3.08
N ALA A 154 -8.89 -9.83 -2.06
CA ALA A 154 -9.24 -8.43 -1.86
C ALA A 154 -8.41 -7.48 -2.75
N PHE A 155 -7.13 -7.79 -2.98
CA PHE A 155 -6.17 -6.90 -3.65
C PHE A 155 -6.62 -6.39 -5.04
N PRO A 156 -7.17 -7.21 -5.96
CA PRO A 156 -7.61 -6.71 -7.26
C PRO A 156 -8.75 -5.69 -7.13
N GLY A 157 -9.71 -5.95 -6.24
CA GLY A 157 -10.83 -5.04 -6.00
C GLY A 157 -10.40 -3.72 -5.36
N MET A 158 -9.49 -3.77 -4.38
CA MET A 158 -8.92 -2.56 -3.78
C MET A 158 -8.12 -1.75 -4.79
N THR A 159 -7.31 -2.43 -5.61
CA THR A 159 -6.52 -1.79 -6.67
C THR A 159 -7.45 -1.04 -7.62
N LEU A 160 -8.49 -1.71 -8.14
CA LEU A 160 -9.45 -1.12 -9.06
C LEU A 160 -10.11 0.16 -8.48
N LEU A 161 -10.52 0.12 -7.21
CA LEU A 161 -11.12 1.28 -6.53
C LEU A 161 -10.11 2.42 -6.32
N THR A 162 -8.82 2.10 -6.19
CA THR A 162 -7.75 3.07 -5.94
C THR A 162 -7.20 3.69 -7.23
N LEU A 163 -7.32 3.01 -8.38
CA LEU A 163 -6.79 3.45 -9.67
C LEU A 163 -7.15 4.89 -10.07
N PRO A 164 -8.38 5.39 -9.86
CA PRO A 164 -8.71 6.77 -10.21
C PRO A 164 -7.83 7.80 -9.48
N TRP A 165 -7.44 7.52 -8.24
CA TRP A 165 -6.56 8.38 -7.45
C TRP A 165 -5.15 8.38 -8.00
N PHE A 166 -4.61 7.21 -8.35
CA PHE A 166 -3.27 7.10 -8.94
C PHE A 166 -3.20 7.69 -10.34
N LEU A 167 -4.23 7.50 -11.16
CA LEU A 167 -4.32 8.17 -12.45
C LEU A 167 -4.39 9.69 -12.26
N GLY A 168 -5.21 10.16 -11.31
CA GLY A 168 -5.30 11.58 -10.97
C GLY A 168 -3.93 12.17 -10.56
N GLU A 169 -3.19 11.43 -9.74
CA GLU A 169 -1.85 11.79 -9.29
C GLU A 169 -0.88 11.94 -10.47
N VAL A 170 -0.72 10.90 -11.31
CA VAL A 170 0.19 10.88 -12.48
C VAL A 170 -0.19 11.93 -13.52
N ARG A 171 -1.47 12.29 -13.60
CA ARG A 171 -1.98 13.31 -14.52
C ARG A 171 -1.84 14.74 -13.98
N GLY A 172 -1.23 14.93 -12.80
CA GLY A 172 -0.95 16.24 -12.22
C GLY A 172 -2.14 16.90 -11.53
N TYR A 173 -3.19 16.15 -11.17
CA TYR A 173 -4.30 16.69 -10.38
C TYR A 173 -4.00 16.73 -8.88
N SER A 174 -2.94 16.04 -8.44
CA SER A 174 -2.47 16.11 -7.05
C SER A 174 -1.61 17.35 -6.81
N ARG A 175 -1.41 17.70 -5.54
CA ARG A 175 -0.55 18.79 -5.07
C ARG A 175 0.83 18.26 -4.62
N LEU A 176 1.29 17.16 -5.21
CA LEU A 176 2.64 16.65 -4.94
C LEU A 176 3.68 17.59 -5.54
N TYR A 177 4.70 17.92 -4.74
CA TYR A 177 5.80 18.78 -5.19
C TYR A 177 7.15 18.07 -5.12
N GLU A 178 8.09 18.59 -5.91
CA GLU A 178 9.45 18.04 -6.11
C GLU A 178 10.50 18.67 -5.22
N ASP A 179 10.53 19.99 -5.18
CA ASP A 179 11.60 20.73 -4.52
C ASP A 179 11.33 20.80 -3.01
N PRO A 180 12.19 20.23 -2.15
CA PRO A 180 12.06 20.34 -0.70
C PRO A 180 11.97 21.77 -0.18
N ALA A 181 12.48 22.75 -0.93
CA ALA A 181 12.47 24.16 -0.55
C ALA A 181 11.21 24.92 -0.99
N GLU A 182 10.34 24.35 -1.85
CA GLU A 182 9.19 25.05 -2.46
C GLU A 182 8.24 25.69 -1.43
N TYR A 183 7.95 24.95 -0.36
CA TYR A 183 7.13 25.43 0.78
C TYR A 183 7.98 25.70 2.04
N GLY A 184 9.30 25.58 1.93
CA GLY A 184 10.27 25.67 3.02
C GLY A 184 10.39 24.42 3.89
N TYR A 185 11.58 24.20 4.44
CA TYR A 185 11.89 23.02 5.26
C TYR A 185 11.04 22.89 6.53
N THR A 186 10.57 24.01 7.09
CA THR A 186 9.66 23.98 8.25
C THR A 186 8.33 23.34 7.87
N TYR A 187 7.75 23.73 6.73
CA TYR A 187 6.54 23.09 6.23
C TYR A 187 6.79 21.62 5.90
N LEU A 188 7.91 21.29 5.24
CA LEU A 188 8.26 19.91 4.92
C LEU A 188 8.24 19.02 6.16
N VAL A 189 8.90 19.43 7.24
CA VAL A 189 8.93 18.67 8.50
C VAL A 189 7.55 18.61 9.16
N LEU A 190 6.82 19.73 9.23
CA LEU A 190 5.48 19.77 9.86
C LEU A 190 4.39 19.08 9.02
N SER A 191 4.59 18.91 7.71
CA SER A 191 3.67 18.22 6.81
C SER A 191 3.55 16.73 7.12
N ILE A 192 4.61 16.13 7.69
CA ILE A 192 4.65 14.73 8.10
C ILE A 192 3.64 14.46 9.23
N PRO A 193 3.74 15.11 10.42
CA PRO A 193 2.77 14.90 11.47
C PRO A 193 1.36 15.32 11.04
N PHE A 194 1.24 16.38 10.25
CA PHE A 194 -0.04 16.80 9.70
C PHE A 194 -0.71 15.71 8.83
N PHE A 195 0.05 15.07 7.94
CA PHE A 195 -0.42 13.96 7.11
C PHE A 195 -1.05 12.87 7.96
N PHE A 196 -0.31 12.35 8.93
CA PHE A 196 -0.78 11.23 9.73
C PHE A 196 -1.92 11.61 10.69
N VAL A 197 -1.95 12.82 11.25
CA VAL A 197 -3.08 13.29 12.08
C VAL A 197 -4.35 13.35 11.24
N PHE A 198 -4.25 13.92 10.03
CA PHE A 198 -5.37 13.98 9.10
C PHE A 198 -5.87 12.58 8.75
N THR A 199 -4.95 11.67 8.40
CA THR A 199 -5.32 10.33 7.96
C THR A 199 -5.91 9.52 9.09
N ASP A 200 -5.31 9.52 10.28
CA ASP A 200 -5.82 8.77 11.43
C ASP A 200 -7.20 9.27 11.87
N TYR A 201 -7.42 10.59 11.87
CA TYR A 201 -8.72 11.16 12.20
C TYR A 201 -9.83 10.70 11.23
N LEU A 202 -9.55 10.69 9.92
CA LEU A 202 -10.54 10.23 8.94
C LEU A 202 -10.70 8.71 8.97
N VAL A 203 -9.61 7.95 9.13
CA VAL A 203 -9.65 6.50 9.28
C VAL A 203 -10.50 6.11 10.48
N TYR A 204 -10.34 6.79 11.62
CA TYR A 204 -11.17 6.58 12.81
C TYR A 204 -12.67 6.65 12.48
N TRP A 205 -13.10 7.72 11.81
CA TRP A 205 -14.51 7.91 11.48
C TRP A 205 -15.01 6.91 10.44
N ILE A 206 -14.19 6.59 9.44
CA ILE A 206 -14.51 5.58 8.42
C ILE A 206 -14.65 4.20 9.08
N HIS A 207 -13.71 3.84 9.94
CA HIS A 207 -13.72 2.58 10.67
C HIS A 207 -14.92 2.50 11.61
N ARG A 208 -15.21 3.55 12.38
CA ARG A 208 -16.41 3.63 13.22
C ARG A 208 -17.70 3.51 12.39
N LEU A 209 -17.75 4.12 11.21
CA LEU A 209 -18.88 4.00 10.28
C LEU A 209 -19.01 2.58 9.72
N LEU A 210 -17.89 1.90 9.45
CA LEU A 210 -17.87 0.50 9.02
C LEU A 210 -18.44 -0.45 10.07
N HIS A 211 -18.39 -0.07 11.36
CA HIS A 211 -19.07 -0.78 12.46
C HIS A 211 -20.56 -0.44 12.60
N HIS A 212 -21.08 0.51 11.85
CA HIS A 212 -22.52 0.77 11.81
C HIS A 212 -23.26 -0.47 11.27
N PRO A 213 -24.41 -0.89 11.85
CA PRO A 213 -25.08 -2.15 11.50
C PRO A 213 -25.38 -2.35 10.01
N LEU A 214 -25.61 -1.25 9.28
CA LEU A 214 -25.87 -1.26 7.84
C LEU A 214 -24.65 -1.68 7.00
N LEU A 215 -23.44 -1.36 7.46
CA LEU A 215 -22.18 -1.64 6.75
C LEU A 215 -21.48 -2.87 7.33
N TYR A 216 -21.47 -3.01 8.66
CA TYR A 216 -20.71 -4.01 9.38
C TYR A 216 -20.89 -5.42 8.81
N LYS A 217 -22.13 -5.89 8.71
CA LYS A 217 -22.43 -7.27 8.28
C LYS A 217 -21.84 -7.60 6.90
N ARG A 218 -21.76 -6.62 6.00
CA ARG A 218 -21.35 -6.80 4.60
C ARG A 218 -19.86 -6.53 4.38
N LEU A 219 -19.36 -5.47 4.98
CA LEU A 219 -18.03 -4.94 4.67
C LEU A 219 -16.99 -5.35 5.71
N HIS A 220 -17.31 -5.17 6.99
CA HIS A 220 -16.30 -5.20 8.05
C HIS A 220 -16.32 -6.47 8.92
N LYS A 221 -17.46 -7.17 9.00
CA LYS A 221 -17.58 -8.48 9.65
C LYS A 221 -16.61 -9.53 9.08
N PRO A 222 -16.31 -9.59 7.77
CA PRO A 222 -15.28 -10.50 7.24
C PRO A 222 -13.91 -10.28 7.87
N HIS A 223 -13.55 -9.03 8.18
CA HIS A 223 -12.31 -8.68 8.89
C HIS A 223 -12.34 -9.15 10.34
N HIS A 224 -13.45 -8.85 11.04
CA HIS A 224 -13.69 -9.25 12.44
C HIS A 224 -13.95 -10.73 12.68
N LYS A 225 -13.85 -11.55 11.62
CA LYS A 225 -13.84 -13.01 11.74
C LYS A 225 -12.59 -13.50 12.47
N TRP A 226 -11.48 -12.77 12.35
CA TRP A 226 -10.18 -13.11 12.93
C TRP A 226 -10.07 -12.50 14.34
N LEU A 227 -10.69 -13.15 15.32
CA LEU A 227 -10.72 -12.67 16.71
C LEU A 227 -9.33 -12.55 17.35
N ILE A 228 -8.45 -13.51 17.04
CA ILE A 228 -7.04 -13.50 17.39
C ILE A 228 -6.29 -13.38 16.06
N PRO A 229 -6.18 -12.16 15.49
CA PRO A 229 -5.59 -11.97 14.18
C PRO A 229 -4.10 -12.35 14.19
N THR A 230 -3.59 -12.81 13.06
CA THR A 230 -2.15 -12.81 12.80
C THR A 230 -1.79 -11.60 11.94
N PRO A 231 -0.49 -11.26 11.73
CA PRO A 231 -0.09 -10.16 10.85
C PRO A 231 -0.68 -10.29 9.42
N PHE A 232 -0.95 -11.52 8.97
CA PHE A 232 -1.58 -11.79 7.68
C PHE A 232 -3.07 -11.38 7.63
N ALA A 233 -3.75 -11.22 8.77
CA ALA A 233 -5.13 -10.73 8.86
C ALA A 233 -5.29 -9.25 8.48
N SER A 234 -4.19 -8.49 8.47
CA SER A 234 -4.18 -7.03 8.28
C SER A 234 -4.90 -6.56 7.02
N HIS A 235 -4.84 -7.34 5.94
CA HIS A 235 -5.51 -7.04 4.66
C HIS A 235 -6.60 -8.07 4.32
N ALA A 236 -6.96 -8.93 5.27
CA ALA A 236 -7.96 -9.99 5.11
C ALA A 236 -9.38 -9.44 5.35
N PHE A 237 -9.81 -8.50 4.51
CA PHE A 237 -11.12 -7.84 4.60
C PHE A 237 -11.80 -7.67 3.24
N HIS A 238 -13.01 -7.12 3.22
CA HIS A 238 -13.73 -6.84 1.97
C HIS A 238 -13.01 -5.74 1.17
N PRO A 239 -12.93 -5.78 -0.18
CA PRO A 239 -12.20 -4.77 -0.95
C PRO A 239 -12.62 -3.32 -0.68
N VAL A 240 -13.93 -3.09 -0.54
CA VAL A 240 -14.49 -1.76 -0.21
C VAL A 240 -14.12 -1.31 1.20
N ASP A 241 -13.96 -2.24 2.14
CA ASP A 241 -13.52 -1.94 3.50
C ASP A 241 -12.08 -1.41 3.48
N GLY A 242 -11.18 -2.18 2.87
CA GLY A 242 -9.79 -1.78 2.68
C GLY A 242 -9.62 -0.46 1.94
N TYR A 243 -10.35 -0.29 0.83
CA TYR A 243 -10.35 0.96 0.08
C TYR A 243 -10.85 2.14 0.90
N ALA A 244 -11.97 1.98 1.64
CA ALA A 244 -12.51 3.06 2.45
C ALA A 244 -11.49 3.49 3.52
N GLN A 245 -10.85 2.54 4.19
CA GLN A 245 -9.82 2.85 5.19
C GLN A 245 -8.52 3.40 4.57
N SER A 246 -8.17 3.07 3.32
CA SER A 246 -7.00 3.65 2.64
C SER A 246 -7.27 5.02 2.01
N LEU A 247 -8.53 5.38 1.82
CA LEU A 247 -8.95 6.59 1.12
C LEU A 247 -8.36 7.90 1.68
N PRO A 248 -8.25 8.11 3.02
CA PRO A 248 -7.67 9.33 3.57
C PRO A 248 -6.24 9.61 3.10
N TYR A 249 -5.42 8.57 2.90
CA TYR A 249 -4.05 8.70 2.42
C TYR A 249 -4.02 9.24 0.98
N HIS A 250 -4.97 8.83 0.14
CA HIS A 250 -5.06 9.28 -1.24
C HIS A 250 -5.65 10.68 -1.34
N ILE A 251 -6.69 11.00 -0.57
CA ILE A 251 -7.33 12.32 -0.60
C ILE A 251 -6.39 13.43 -0.12
N PHE A 252 -5.51 13.16 0.86
CA PHE A 252 -4.64 14.18 1.44
C PHE A 252 -3.87 14.98 0.39
N ILE A 253 -3.25 14.29 -0.57
CA ILE A 253 -2.40 14.92 -1.59
C ILE A 253 -3.20 15.72 -2.64
N PHE A 254 -4.53 15.59 -2.69
CA PHE A 254 -5.38 16.45 -3.53
C PHE A 254 -5.84 17.71 -2.79
N LEU A 255 -5.78 17.70 -1.46
CA LEU A 255 -6.18 18.84 -0.62
C LEU A 255 -4.98 19.69 -0.19
N PHE A 256 -3.87 19.05 0.19
CA PHE A 256 -2.72 19.70 0.78
C PHE A 256 -1.43 19.36 0.01
N PRO A 257 -0.51 20.32 -0.13
CA PRO A 257 0.77 20.04 -0.77
C PRO A 257 1.60 19.09 0.08
N LEU A 258 2.22 18.11 -0.56
CA LEU A 258 3.09 17.15 0.13
C LEU A 258 4.27 16.81 -0.77
N HIS A 259 5.46 16.75 -0.20
CA HIS A 259 6.65 16.38 -0.95
C HIS A 259 6.52 14.92 -1.40
N ARG A 260 6.77 14.64 -2.69
CA ARG A 260 6.54 13.32 -3.31
C ARG A 260 7.22 12.15 -2.60
N TRP A 261 8.45 12.34 -2.10
CA TRP A 261 9.18 11.31 -1.36
C TRP A 261 8.65 11.13 0.07
N VAL A 262 8.16 12.20 0.68
CA VAL A 262 7.49 12.12 1.98
C VAL A 262 6.19 11.34 1.83
N TYR A 263 5.42 11.61 0.77
CA TYR A 263 4.21 10.83 0.47
C TYR A 263 4.49 9.34 0.30
N LEU A 264 5.49 8.98 -0.52
CA LEU A 264 5.88 7.58 -0.73
C LEU A 264 6.35 6.90 0.57
N GLY A 265 7.19 7.58 1.35
CA GLY A 265 7.67 7.08 2.64
C GLY A 265 6.53 6.88 3.64
N SER A 266 5.62 7.85 3.75
CA SER A 266 4.43 7.75 4.60
C SER A 266 3.50 6.62 4.15
N PHE A 267 3.31 6.43 2.84
CA PHE A 267 2.52 5.32 2.30
C PHE A 267 3.08 3.94 2.71
N VAL A 268 4.41 3.76 2.65
CA VAL A 268 5.05 2.53 3.12
C VAL A 268 4.90 2.39 4.65
N ALA A 269 5.09 3.47 5.39
CA ALA A 269 4.99 3.48 6.85
C ALA A 269 3.58 3.08 7.34
N VAL A 270 2.51 3.58 6.71
CA VAL A 270 1.14 3.19 7.09
C VAL A 270 0.87 1.72 6.79
N ASN A 271 1.34 1.19 5.66
CA ASN A 271 1.18 -0.24 5.33
C ASN A 271 1.93 -1.15 6.31
N PHE A 272 3.18 -0.80 6.63
CA PHE A 272 3.96 -1.49 7.65
C PHE A 272 3.21 -1.50 8.99
N TRP A 273 2.68 -0.35 9.40
CA TRP A 273 2.00 -0.20 10.66
C TRP A 273 0.65 -0.95 10.71
N SER A 274 -0.16 -0.87 9.64
CA SER A 274 -1.41 -1.62 9.53
C SER A 274 -1.20 -3.13 9.65
N ILE A 275 -0.05 -3.65 9.23
CA ILE A 275 0.33 -5.06 9.45
C ILE A 275 0.66 -5.30 10.92
N PHE A 276 1.53 -4.47 11.50
CA PHE A 276 2.05 -4.61 12.85
C PHE A 276 0.97 -4.58 13.94
N ILE A 277 -0.09 -3.79 13.78
CA ILE A 277 -1.17 -3.74 14.77
C ILE A 277 -1.99 -5.04 14.85
N HIS A 278 -1.82 -5.98 13.91
CA HIS A 278 -2.53 -7.27 13.87
C HIS A 278 -1.75 -8.43 14.49
N ASP A 279 -0.68 -8.14 15.24
CA ASP A 279 0.16 -9.17 15.86
C ASP A 279 -0.48 -9.84 17.10
N SER A 280 -1.71 -9.46 17.48
CA SER A 280 -2.40 -9.91 18.71
C SER A 280 -1.63 -9.70 20.01
N ASP A 281 -0.57 -8.89 19.99
CA ASP A 281 0.32 -8.71 21.12
C ASP A 281 -0.24 -7.67 22.10
N MET A 282 -0.21 -8.02 23.39
CA MET A 282 -0.74 -7.24 24.51
C MET A 282 0.39 -6.67 25.37
N ILE A 283 1.39 -6.05 24.73
CA ILE A 283 2.46 -5.31 25.43
C ILE A 283 1.84 -4.16 26.23
N THR A 284 1.73 -4.35 27.54
CA THR A 284 1.19 -3.36 28.50
C THR A 284 2.29 -2.83 29.42
N GLY A 285 2.05 -1.67 30.07
CA GLY A 285 2.95 -1.14 31.11
C GLY A 285 3.99 -0.11 30.66
N ASN A 286 3.98 0.33 29.40
CA ASN A 286 4.75 1.50 28.97
C ASN A 286 3.88 2.77 29.00
N THR A 287 4.49 3.95 29.22
CA THR A 287 3.76 5.23 29.27
C THR A 287 3.10 5.59 27.94
N LEU A 288 3.65 5.11 26.83
CA LEU A 288 3.19 5.39 25.48
C LEU A 288 1.85 4.70 25.16
N ILE A 289 1.46 3.63 25.84
CA ILE A 289 0.16 2.96 25.63
C ILE A 289 -1.04 3.85 25.97
N ASN A 290 -0.86 4.84 26.83
CA ASN A 290 -1.92 5.79 27.15
C ASN A 290 -2.17 6.80 26.03
N ILE A 291 -1.12 7.02 25.24
CA ILE A 291 -1.05 8.05 24.23
C ILE A 291 -1.35 7.40 22.89
N ILE A 292 -0.75 6.27 22.56
CA ILE A 292 -0.68 5.75 21.20
C ILE A 292 -1.55 4.51 21.01
N ASN A 293 -2.32 4.49 19.93
CA ASN A 293 -3.01 3.28 19.48
C ASN A 293 -1.98 2.29 18.91
N GLY A 294 -2.07 1.02 19.31
CA GLY A 294 -1.05 0.00 19.07
C GLY A 294 -1.65 -1.41 19.02
N PRO A 295 -0.83 -2.47 18.89
CA PRO A 295 -1.33 -3.83 18.73
C PRO A 295 -2.28 -4.24 19.86
N ALA A 296 -2.00 -3.82 21.10
CA ALA A 296 -2.87 -4.11 22.24
C ALA A 296 -4.27 -3.48 22.11
N HIS A 297 -4.36 -2.24 21.64
CA HIS A 297 -5.65 -1.55 21.44
C HIS A 297 -6.46 -2.22 20.33
N HIS A 298 -5.80 -2.58 19.23
CA HIS A 298 -6.43 -3.22 18.09
C HIS A 298 -6.82 -4.68 18.39
N THR A 299 -6.05 -5.37 19.22
CA THR A 299 -6.42 -6.71 19.73
C THR A 299 -7.71 -6.64 20.55
N LEU A 300 -7.83 -5.66 21.45
CA LEU A 300 -9.09 -5.41 22.16
C LEU A 300 -10.24 -5.05 21.22
N HIS A 301 -9.95 -4.31 20.16
CA HIS A 301 -10.92 -3.99 19.13
C HIS A 301 -11.46 -5.25 18.45
N HIS A 302 -10.60 -6.18 18.03
CA HIS A 302 -11.00 -7.48 17.46
C HIS A 302 -11.74 -8.38 18.45
N LEU A 303 -11.48 -8.26 19.76
CA LEU A 303 -12.16 -9.05 20.79
C LEU A 303 -13.56 -8.51 21.15
N TYR A 304 -13.71 -7.18 21.23
CA TYR A 304 -14.91 -6.51 21.76
C TYR A 304 -15.74 -5.74 20.72
N PHE A 305 -15.19 -5.43 19.54
CA PHE A 305 -15.82 -4.75 18.39
C PHE A 305 -16.30 -3.31 18.60
N THR A 306 -16.44 -2.87 19.86
CA THR A 306 -17.10 -1.60 20.23
C THR A 306 -16.14 -0.53 20.74
N CYS A 307 -14.83 -0.79 20.70
CA CYS A 307 -13.79 0.08 21.25
C CYS A 307 -12.59 0.21 20.33
N ASN A 308 -11.79 1.26 20.49
CA ASN A 308 -10.48 1.44 19.84
C ASN A 308 -10.51 1.37 18.29
N TYR A 309 -11.21 2.29 17.64
CA TYR A 309 -11.32 2.35 16.17
C TYR A 309 -10.13 3.05 15.48
N GLY A 310 -9.27 3.77 16.21
CA GLY A 310 -8.10 4.44 15.62
C GLY A 310 -7.04 3.46 15.10
N GLN A 311 -6.15 3.92 14.22
CA GLN A 311 -5.16 3.05 13.57
C GLN A 311 -3.70 3.36 13.87
N VAL A 312 -3.27 4.53 14.39
CA VAL A 312 -1.85 5.00 14.29
C VAL A 312 -1.31 5.62 15.61
N CYS A 313 -0.01 5.67 16.00
CA CYS A 313 1.32 5.09 15.64
C CYS A 313 2.23 5.11 16.88
N CYS A 314 3.10 4.09 17.03
CA CYS A 314 4.06 3.92 18.14
C CYS A 314 5.54 3.83 17.68
N PRO A 315 6.51 4.52 18.31
CA PRO A 315 7.94 4.23 18.12
C PRO A 315 8.45 3.02 18.93
N THR A 316 7.65 2.45 19.84
CA THR A 316 8.17 1.46 20.81
C THR A 316 8.35 0.04 20.26
N ALA A 317 7.93 -0.23 19.02
CA ALA A 317 8.17 -1.49 18.31
C ALA A 317 9.64 -1.70 17.88
N PHE A 318 10.51 -0.70 18.02
CA PHE A 318 11.92 -0.75 17.62
C PHE A 318 12.89 -1.04 18.78
N ARG A 319 12.46 -1.77 19.82
CA ARG A 319 13.33 -2.04 20.99
C ARG A 319 14.50 -2.99 20.72
N THR A 320 14.59 -3.59 19.53
CA THR A 320 15.64 -4.58 19.21
C THR A 320 16.49 -4.31 17.96
N PHE A 321 16.37 -3.18 17.25
CA PHE A 321 17.13 -3.03 15.98
C PHE A 321 18.06 -1.84 15.77
N PHE A 322 17.94 -0.68 16.42
CA PHE A 322 18.95 0.40 16.25
C PHE A 322 18.98 1.33 17.48
N SER A 323 20.04 1.26 18.29
CA SER A 323 20.10 1.81 19.65
C SER A 323 20.57 3.27 19.81
N THR A 324 20.61 4.08 18.75
CA THR A 324 21.10 5.49 18.89
C THR A 324 20.36 6.54 18.05
N TRP A 325 19.44 6.15 17.17
CA TRP A 325 18.66 7.08 16.33
C TRP A 325 17.23 7.36 16.84
N GLN A 326 16.87 6.88 18.03
CA GLN A 326 15.48 6.78 18.49
C GLN A 326 14.89 8.07 19.11
N LEU A 327 15.70 9.03 19.57
CA LEU A 327 15.17 10.20 20.30
C LEU A 327 14.89 11.42 19.42
N ILE A 328 15.64 11.62 18.33
CA ILE A 328 15.44 12.78 17.44
C ILE A 328 14.30 12.49 16.44
N VAL A 329 14.15 11.24 16.00
CA VAL A 329 13.04 10.79 15.16
C VAL A 329 11.75 10.69 16.00
N ALA A 330 11.76 10.07 17.19
CA ALA A 330 10.55 10.03 18.02
C ALA A 330 10.07 11.41 18.54
N ALA A 331 10.95 12.41 18.59
CA ALA A 331 10.58 13.79 18.94
C ALA A 331 10.12 14.63 17.73
N SER A 332 10.45 14.22 16.50
CA SER A 332 10.11 14.95 15.26
C SER A 332 8.86 14.41 14.55
N PHE A 333 8.51 13.15 14.81
CA PHE A 333 7.27 12.52 14.34
C PHE A 333 6.24 12.64 15.46
N GLY A 334 5.49 13.75 15.42
CA GLY A 334 4.47 14.09 16.41
C GLY A 334 3.60 12.90 16.80
N GLN A 335 3.44 12.74 18.11
CA GLN A 335 2.62 11.74 18.79
C GLN A 335 1.25 11.56 18.12
N TYR A 336 0.80 10.31 17.99
CA TYR A 336 -0.56 9.97 17.58
C TYR A 336 -1.32 9.39 18.74
N PHE A 337 -2.60 9.71 18.80
CA PHE A 337 -3.31 9.73 20.04
C PHE A 337 -4.53 8.80 20.02
N THR A 338 -4.71 8.07 21.12
CA THR A 338 -5.99 7.55 21.60
C THR A 338 -7.06 8.64 21.72
N TRP A 339 -6.74 9.91 21.41
CA TRP A 339 -7.62 11.06 21.40
C TRP A 339 -8.87 10.86 20.57
N ALA A 340 -8.79 10.35 19.33
CA ALA A 340 -10.00 10.14 18.52
C ALA A 340 -10.95 9.16 19.22
N ASP A 341 -10.40 8.08 19.78
CA ASP A 341 -11.13 7.12 20.60
C ASP A 341 -11.67 7.72 21.91
N ARG A 342 -10.89 8.56 22.60
CA ARG A 342 -11.29 9.22 23.86
C ARG A 342 -12.39 10.24 23.61
N TRP A 343 -12.22 11.08 22.60
CA TRP A 343 -13.18 12.10 22.20
C TRP A 343 -14.47 11.46 21.69
N GLY A 344 -14.36 10.39 20.91
CA GLY A 344 -15.50 9.63 20.43
C GLY A 344 -16.12 8.66 21.46
N GLY A 345 -15.57 8.57 22.66
CA GLY A 345 -16.07 7.70 23.73
C GLY A 345 -15.91 6.19 23.49
N SER A 346 -15.02 5.80 22.57
CA SER A 346 -14.71 4.40 22.22
C SER A 346 -13.40 3.89 22.85
N TYR A 347 -12.69 4.71 23.62
CA TYR A 347 -11.42 4.31 24.21
C TYR A 347 -11.57 3.23 25.29
N LYS A 348 -10.84 2.12 25.12
CA LYS A 348 -10.66 1.09 26.14
C LYS A 348 -9.16 0.87 26.39
N HIS A 349 -8.72 1.18 27.60
CA HIS A 349 -7.32 1.07 28.01
C HIS A 349 -6.86 -0.40 27.99
N PRO A 350 -5.75 -0.74 27.31
CA PRO A 350 -5.19 -2.09 27.35
C PRO A 350 -4.60 -2.44 28.71
N SER A 351 -5.05 -3.55 29.29
CA SER A 351 -4.51 -4.08 30.56
C SER A 351 -4.15 -5.56 30.36
N ALA A 352 -3.21 -6.05 31.17
CA ALA A 352 -2.79 -7.45 31.15
C ALA A 352 -3.93 -8.43 31.51
N GLU A 353 -5.00 -7.94 32.15
CA GLU A 353 -6.19 -8.73 32.45
C GLU A 353 -6.94 -9.14 31.17
N PHE A 354 -6.94 -8.29 30.15
CA PHE A 354 -7.60 -8.54 28.87
C PHE A 354 -6.71 -9.28 27.85
N ASP A 355 -5.55 -9.79 28.29
CA ASP A 355 -4.64 -10.52 27.42
C ASP A 355 -5.24 -11.89 27.01
N PRO A 356 -5.43 -12.18 25.71
CA PRO A 356 -5.95 -13.48 25.25
C PRO A 356 -5.07 -14.66 25.66
N MET A 357 -3.80 -14.43 26.04
CA MET A 357 -2.95 -15.48 26.59
C MET A 357 -3.48 -16.04 27.92
N ASN A 358 -4.28 -15.28 28.66
CA ASN A 358 -4.91 -15.75 29.90
C ASN A 358 -5.91 -16.88 29.61
N ASP A 359 -6.67 -16.79 28.51
CA ASP A 359 -7.62 -17.82 28.11
C ASP A 359 -6.92 -19.14 27.76
N ILE A 360 -5.74 -19.07 27.12
CA ILE A 360 -4.91 -20.24 26.83
C ILE A 360 -4.47 -20.93 28.13
N LYS A 361 -3.96 -20.15 29.10
CA LYS A 361 -3.49 -20.68 30.40
C LYS A 361 -4.62 -21.40 31.16
N ILE A 362 -5.85 -20.84 31.12
CA ILE A 362 -7.01 -21.45 31.78
C ILE A 362 -7.33 -22.81 31.16
N VAL A 363 -7.32 -22.91 29.82
CA VAL A 363 -7.59 -24.16 29.11
C VAL A 363 -6.49 -25.19 29.36
N ASP A 364 -5.22 -24.78 29.31
CA ASP A 364 -4.09 -25.68 29.58
C ASP A 364 -4.13 -26.22 31.02
N ALA A 365 -4.46 -25.38 32.01
CA ALA A 365 -4.63 -25.80 33.39
C ALA A 365 -5.79 -26.81 33.57
N ALA A 366 -6.91 -26.59 32.88
CA ALA A 366 -8.04 -27.51 32.90
C ALA A 366 -7.68 -28.87 32.27
N LEU A 367 -6.95 -28.87 31.16
CA LEU A 367 -6.48 -30.09 30.49
C LEU A 367 -5.44 -30.85 31.31
N ALA A 368 -4.55 -30.15 32.02
CA ALA A 368 -3.56 -30.76 32.91
C ALA A 368 -4.23 -31.50 34.07
N LYS A 369 -5.25 -30.89 34.69
CA LYS A 369 -6.03 -31.50 35.77
C LYS A 369 -6.76 -32.77 35.31
N HIS A 370 -7.32 -32.76 34.10
CA HIS A 370 -7.99 -33.94 33.53
C HIS A 370 -7.06 -35.11 33.19
N LYS A 371 -5.75 -34.88 33.08
CA LYS A 371 -4.75 -35.94 32.82
C LYS A 371 -4.15 -36.53 34.10
N SER A 372 -4.30 -35.85 35.24
CA SER A 372 -3.82 -36.30 36.54
C SER A 372 -4.86 -37.11 37.34
N ASP A 373 -6.12 -37.04 36.92
CA ASP A 373 -7.24 -37.85 37.39
C ASP A 373 -7.43 -39.07 36.46
#